data_AF-A0A7S2VT91-F1
#
_entry.id   AF-A0A7S2VT91-F1
#
_cell.length_a   1.000
_cell.length_b   1.000
_cell.length_c   1.000
_cell.angle_alpha   90.00
_cell.angle_beta   90.00
_cell.angle_gamma   90.00
#
_symmetry.space_group_name_H-M   'P 1'
#
loop_
_entity.id
_entity.type
_entity.pdbx_description
1 polymer ?
#
loop_
_entity_poly.entity_id
_entity_poly.type
_entity_poly.pdbx_seq_one_letter_code
_entity_poly.pdbx_strand_id
1 'polypeptide(L)'
;FARMLGEGAQMAEASTGVIKIEDVDQSTMEHLCEFMYTGCVRDSQCWADHDAAGALLQAAAKYEIQGLVRQCALKVSATLTVESAAEWLILASQIGPQAEALRQRCTQFIASRLSE
;
A
#
# COMPACT_ATOMS: atom_id res chain seq x y z
N PHE A 1 2.20 6.01 13.01
CA PHE A 1 2.88 5.66 14.28
C PHE A 1 3.38 6.86 15.07
N ALA A 2 4.19 7.76 14.50
CA ALA A 2 4.76 8.90 15.24
C ALA A 2 3.70 9.76 15.97
N ARG A 3 2.52 9.96 15.37
CA ARG A 3 1.42 10.69 16.01
C ARG A 3 0.79 9.96 17.19
N MET A 4 0.78 8.63 17.18
CA MET A 4 0.17 7.80 18.23
C MET A 4 1.10 7.63 19.44
N LEU A 5 2.41 7.66 19.22
CA LEU A 5 3.45 7.38 20.24
C LEU A 5 4.33 8.59 20.58
N GLY A 6 4.11 9.74 19.95
CA GLY A 6 4.97 10.93 20.11
C GLY A 6 4.87 11.54 21.51
N GLU A 7 5.97 12.16 21.95
CA GLU A 7 5.98 12.93 23.20
C GLU A 7 4.92 14.04 23.15
N GLY A 8 4.05 14.07 24.16
CA GLY A 8 2.92 15.00 24.24
C GLY A 8 1.60 14.50 23.62
N ALA A 9 1.58 13.29 23.04
CA ALA A 9 0.32 12.67 22.62
C ALA A 9 -0.53 12.28 23.85
N GLN A 10 -1.74 12.83 23.95
CA GLN A 10 -2.73 12.45 24.98
C GLN A 10 -3.53 11.22 24.52
N MET A 11 -2.83 10.14 24.18
CA MET A 11 -3.42 8.90 23.66
C MET A 11 -3.03 7.73 24.56
N ALA A 12 -3.91 6.73 24.69
CA ALA A 12 -3.66 5.56 25.53
C ALA A 12 -2.47 4.73 25.00
N GLU A 13 -2.24 4.76 23.70
CA GLU A 13 -1.12 4.13 23.00
C GLU A 13 0.21 4.71 23.45
N ALA A 14 0.29 6.03 23.69
CA ALA A 14 1.51 6.70 24.14
C ALA A 14 1.87 6.35 25.59
N SER A 15 0.86 6.13 26.45
CA SER A 15 1.08 5.78 27.86
C SER A 15 1.32 4.28 28.08
N THR A 16 0.68 3.43 27.29
CA THR A 16 0.82 1.96 27.40
C THR A 16 1.95 1.40 26.55
N GLY A 17 2.35 2.11 25.50
CA GLY A 17 3.29 1.60 24.48
C GLY A 17 2.69 0.49 23.60
N VAL A 18 1.39 0.24 23.68
CA VAL A 18 0.69 -0.83 22.95
C VAL A 18 -0.27 -0.22 21.95
N ILE A 19 -0.15 -0.62 20.68
CA ILE A 19 -1.07 -0.23 19.60
C ILE A 19 -1.86 -1.46 19.18
N LYS A 20 -3.19 -1.38 19.29
CA LYS A 20 -4.10 -2.41 18.78
C LYS A 20 -4.50 -2.08 17.34
N ILE A 21 -4.34 -3.03 16.44
CA ILE A 21 -4.69 -2.91 15.03
C ILE A 21 -5.68 -4.03 14.70
N GLU A 22 -6.87 -3.68 14.20
CA GLU A 22 -7.96 -4.63 13.97
C GLU A 22 -8.34 -4.78 12.49
N ASP A 23 -7.96 -3.82 11.65
CA ASP A 23 -8.39 -3.68 10.26
C ASP A 23 -7.27 -3.92 9.25
N VAL A 24 -6.15 -4.48 9.69
CA VAL A 24 -5.06 -4.96 8.85
C VAL A 24 -4.71 -6.37 9.29
N ASP A 25 -4.65 -7.29 8.34
CA ASP A 25 -4.29 -8.68 8.64
C ASP A 25 -2.83 -8.80 9.08
N GLN A 26 -2.53 -9.91 9.74
CA GLN A 26 -1.20 -10.15 10.31
C GLN A 26 -0.11 -10.14 9.24
N SER A 27 -0.34 -10.77 8.08
CA SER A 27 0.69 -10.88 7.04
C SER A 27 1.04 -9.52 6.45
N THR A 28 0.02 -8.70 6.13
CA THR A 28 0.21 -7.33 5.66
C THR A 28 0.99 -6.49 6.67
N MET A 29 0.70 -6.62 7.97
CA MET A 29 1.42 -5.89 9.01
C MET A 29 2.88 -6.36 9.15
N GLU A 30 3.14 -7.66 8.97
CA GLU A 30 4.51 -8.19 8.97
C GLU A 30 5.34 -7.63 7.80
N HIS A 31 4.79 -7.60 6.58
CA HIS A 31 5.48 -6.99 5.43
C HIS A 31 5.68 -5.49 5.59
N LEU A 32 4.70 -4.79 6.18
CA LEU A 32 4.80 -3.36 6.48
C LEU A 32 5.93 -3.09 7.48
N CYS A 33 5.99 -3.86 8.57
CA CYS A 33 7.10 -3.81 9.53
C CYS A 33 8.44 -4.16 8.86
N GLU A 34 8.50 -5.22 8.06
CA GLU A 34 9.71 -5.61 7.33
C GLU A 34 10.22 -4.44 6.47
N PHE A 35 9.34 -3.77 5.74
CA PHE A 35 9.71 -2.60 4.95
C PHE A 35 10.21 -1.45 5.84
N MET A 36 9.55 -1.16 6.95
CA MET A 36 9.97 -0.08 7.86
C MET A 36 11.40 -0.28 8.39
N TYR A 37 11.80 -1.52 8.66
CA TYR A 37 13.12 -1.82 9.22
C TYR A 37 14.20 -2.09 8.17
N THR A 38 13.82 -2.60 6.99
CA THR A 38 14.80 -3.04 5.97
C THR A 38 14.77 -2.20 4.69
N GLY A 39 13.73 -1.40 4.49
CA GLY A 39 13.48 -0.67 3.24
C GLY A 39 13.01 -1.54 2.07
N CYS A 40 12.69 -2.82 2.30
CA CYS A 40 12.22 -3.73 1.26
C CYS A 40 11.21 -4.76 1.81
N VAL A 41 10.46 -5.39 0.91
CA VAL A 41 9.61 -6.55 1.22
C VAL A 41 10.18 -7.72 0.45
N ARG A 42 10.73 -8.71 1.15
CA ARG A 42 11.51 -9.81 0.54
C ARG A 42 10.61 -10.91 0.00
N ASP A 43 9.41 -11.02 0.52
CA ASP A 43 8.45 -12.00 0.07
C ASP A 43 7.94 -11.70 -1.35
N SER A 44 8.45 -12.48 -2.30
CA SER A 44 8.02 -12.39 -3.70
C SER A 44 6.57 -12.83 -3.92
N GLN A 45 6.01 -13.67 -3.04
CA GLN A 45 4.64 -14.18 -3.17
C GLN A 45 3.61 -13.09 -2.90
N CYS A 46 3.91 -12.16 -1.97
CA CYS A 46 3.09 -10.99 -1.70
C CYS A 46 2.77 -10.17 -2.97
N TRP A 47 3.71 -10.10 -3.92
CA TRP A 47 3.54 -9.37 -5.18
C TRP A 47 2.84 -10.18 -6.28
N ALA A 48 2.78 -11.50 -6.14
CA ALA A 48 2.10 -12.38 -7.09
C ALA A 48 0.60 -12.48 -6.79
N ASP A 49 0.22 -12.32 -5.53
CA ASP A 49 -1.16 -12.26 -5.09
C ASP A 49 -1.71 -10.83 -5.17
N HIS A 50 -2.75 -10.65 -5.97
CA HIS A 50 -3.41 -9.36 -6.19
C HIS A 50 -3.99 -8.79 -4.89
N ASP A 51 -4.62 -9.62 -4.08
CA ASP A 51 -5.30 -9.20 -2.86
C ASP A 51 -4.28 -8.83 -1.78
N ALA A 52 -3.21 -9.62 -1.65
CA ALA A 52 -2.11 -9.32 -0.73
C ALA A 52 -1.40 -8.00 -1.09
N ALA A 53 -1.07 -7.80 -2.37
CA ALA A 53 -0.46 -6.56 -2.84
C ALA A 53 -1.39 -5.34 -2.64
N GLY A 54 -2.70 -5.54 -2.83
CA GLY A 54 -3.73 -4.52 -2.62
C GLY A 54 -3.85 -4.13 -1.14
N ALA A 55 -3.94 -5.11 -0.26
CA ALA A 55 -3.98 -4.91 1.20
C ALA A 55 -2.72 -4.18 1.69
N LEU A 56 -1.54 -4.57 1.20
CA LEU A 56 -0.28 -3.91 1.54
C LEU A 56 -0.22 -2.46 1.05
N LEU A 57 -0.69 -2.18 -0.16
CA LEU A 57 -0.78 -0.82 -0.69
C LEU A 57 -1.74 0.06 0.13
N GLN A 58 -2.91 -0.47 0.51
CA GLN A 58 -3.86 0.24 1.37
C GLN A 58 -3.27 0.50 2.77
N ALA A 59 -2.65 -0.50 3.38
CA ALA A 59 -2.00 -0.36 4.68
C ALA A 59 -0.85 0.66 4.62
N ALA A 60 0.00 0.59 3.59
CA ALA A 60 1.08 1.55 3.38
C ALA A 60 0.56 2.99 3.30
N ALA A 61 -0.56 3.20 2.59
CA ALA A 61 -1.17 4.52 2.50
C ALA A 61 -1.79 4.98 3.83
N LYS A 62 -2.48 4.07 4.54
CA LYS A 62 -3.08 4.33 5.84
C LYS A 62 -2.05 4.74 6.89
N TYR A 63 -0.90 4.08 6.93
CA TYR A 63 0.19 4.38 7.87
C TYR A 63 1.19 5.42 7.34
N GLU A 64 0.88 6.05 6.19
CA GLU A 64 1.64 7.14 5.57
C GLU A 64 3.08 6.76 5.17
N ILE A 65 3.32 5.49 4.84
CA ILE A 65 4.63 4.96 4.46
C ILE A 65 4.83 5.14 2.94
N GLN A 66 5.11 6.37 2.53
CA GLN A 66 5.21 6.76 1.11
C GLN A 66 6.23 5.93 0.30
N GLY A 67 7.31 5.46 0.95
CA GLY A 67 8.29 4.59 0.30
C GLY A 67 7.67 3.27 -0.17
N LEU A 68 6.84 2.66 0.68
CA LEU A 68 6.17 1.40 0.38
C LEU A 68 5.05 1.59 -0.65
N VAL A 69 4.28 2.67 -0.55
CA VAL A 69 3.27 3.03 -1.57
C VAL A 69 3.89 3.09 -2.97
N ARG A 70 5.04 3.75 -3.10
CA ARG A 70 5.78 3.81 -4.38
C ARG A 70 6.27 2.44 -4.82
N GLN A 71 6.78 1.61 -3.91
CA GLN A 71 7.22 0.26 -4.25
C GLN A 71 6.06 -0.62 -4.73
N CYS A 72 4.91 -0.58 -4.04
CA CYS A 72 3.70 -1.28 -4.47
C CYS A 72 3.26 -0.81 -5.86
N ALA A 73 3.19 0.51 -6.07
CA ALA A 73 2.83 1.08 -7.37
C ALA A 73 3.75 0.59 -8.49
N LEU A 74 5.06 0.53 -8.28
CA LEU A 74 6.03 0.03 -9.26
C LEU A 74 5.84 -1.45 -9.56
N LYS A 75 5.67 -2.29 -8.52
CA LYS A 75 5.51 -3.74 -8.67
C LYS A 75 4.21 -4.08 -9.39
N VAL A 76 3.09 -3.51 -8.94
CA VAL A 76 1.78 -3.65 -9.57
C VAL A 76 1.83 -3.17 -11.03
N SER A 77 2.46 -2.02 -11.29
CA SER A 77 2.57 -1.49 -12.65
C SER A 77 3.34 -2.39 -13.61
N ALA A 78 4.23 -3.25 -13.12
CA ALA A 78 5.00 -4.19 -13.94
C ALA A 78 4.20 -5.46 -14.28
N THR A 79 3.16 -5.77 -13.52
CA THR A 79 2.32 -6.97 -13.68
C THR A 79 0.88 -6.63 -14.09
N LEU A 80 0.64 -5.40 -14.52
CA LEU A 80 -0.67 -4.93 -14.99
C LEU A 80 -1.16 -5.79 -16.17
N THR A 81 -2.37 -6.31 -16.03
CA THR A 81 -3.12 -7.00 -17.09
C THR A 81 -4.40 -6.21 -17.42
N VAL A 82 -5.07 -6.54 -18.53
CA VAL A 82 -6.31 -5.85 -18.94
C VAL A 82 -7.41 -6.06 -17.90
N GLU A 83 -7.46 -7.26 -17.33
CA GLU A 83 -8.46 -7.67 -16.34
C GLU A 83 -8.23 -6.96 -15.00
N SER A 84 -6.98 -6.83 -14.56
CA SER A 84 -6.63 -6.23 -13.26
C SER A 84 -6.50 -4.71 -13.30
N ALA A 85 -6.30 -4.10 -14.48
CA ALA A 85 -6.07 -2.66 -14.60
C ALA A 85 -7.22 -1.80 -14.06
N ALA A 86 -8.47 -2.25 -14.23
CA ALA A 86 -9.63 -1.53 -13.71
C ALA A 86 -9.68 -1.58 -12.17
N GLU A 87 -9.40 -2.73 -11.58
CA GLU A 87 -9.41 -2.94 -10.12
C GLU A 87 -8.31 -2.10 -9.46
N TRP A 88 -7.09 -2.12 -10.01
CA TRP A 88 -6.00 -1.28 -9.54
C TRP A 88 -6.28 0.22 -9.69
N LEU A 89 -6.96 0.63 -10.76
CA LEU A 89 -7.35 2.03 -10.95
C LEU A 89 -8.36 2.48 -9.87
N ILE A 90 -9.33 1.63 -9.55
CA ILE A 90 -10.31 1.89 -8.49
C ILE A 90 -9.60 2.01 -7.14
N LEU A 91 -8.72 1.06 -6.82
CA LEU A 91 -7.96 1.05 -5.57
C LEU A 91 -7.07 2.29 -5.45
N ALA A 92 -6.34 2.66 -6.51
CA ALA A 92 -5.51 3.87 -6.53
C ALA A 92 -6.34 5.15 -6.35
N SER A 93 -7.56 5.17 -6.91
CA SER A 93 -8.47 6.31 -6.76
C SER A 93 -9.03 6.42 -5.33
N GLN A 94 -9.28 5.31 -4.64
CA GLN A 94 -9.71 5.28 -3.23
C GLN A 94 -8.61 5.79 -2.28
N ILE A 95 -7.35 5.41 -2.54
CA ILE A 95 -6.20 5.88 -1.76
C ILE A 95 -5.92 7.37 -2.00
N GLY A 96 -6.23 7.86 -3.20
CA GLY A 96 -6.10 9.26 -3.55
C GLY A 96 -4.65 9.67 -3.84
N PRO A 97 -4.17 10.83 -3.35
CA PRO A 97 -2.95 11.47 -3.86
C PRO A 97 -1.68 10.66 -3.64
N GLN A 98 -1.65 9.77 -2.63
CA GLN A 98 -0.48 8.93 -2.37
C GLN A 98 -0.26 7.89 -3.49
N ALA A 99 -1.32 7.45 -4.16
CA ALA A 99 -1.28 6.44 -5.23
C ALA A 99 -1.42 7.05 -6.63
N GLU A 100 -1.20 8.36 -6.80
CA GLU A 100 -1.40 9.07 -8.06
C GLU A 100 -0.57 8.50 -9.21
N ALA A 101 0.67 8.08 -8.94
CA ALA A 101 1.54 7.47 -9.94
C ALA A 101 0.94 6.15 -10.48
N LEU A 102 0.35 5.32 -9.61
CA LEU A 102 -0.33 4.10 -10.01
C LEU A 102 -1.59 4.41 -10.81
N ARG A 103 -2.38 5.40 -10.37
CA ARG A 103 -3.59 5.85 -11.06
C ARG A 103 -3.27 6.27 -12.50
N GLN A 104 -2.27 7.11 -12.69
CA GLN A 104 -1.83 7.56 -14.02
C GLN A 104 -1.37 6.40 -14.89
N ARG A 105 -0.61 5.46 -14.32
CA ARG A 105 -0.13 4.27 -15.04
C ARG A 105 -1.29 3.40 -15.53
N CYS A 106 -2.28 3.15 -14.67
CA CYS A 106 -3.46 2.35 -15.03
C CYS A 106 -4.29 3.05 -16.11
N THR A 107 -4.52 4.36 -15.98
CA THR A 107 -5.25 5.14 -17.00
C THR A 107 -4.55 5.12 -18.35
N GLN A 108 -3.22 5.29 -18.38
CA GLN A 108 -2.43 5.20 -19.61
C GLN A 108 -2.51 3.81 -20.24
N PHE A 109 -2.40 2.76 -19.42
CA PHE A 109 -2.49 1.38 -19.88
C PHE A 109 -3.87 1.11 -20.51
N ILE A 110 -4.95 1.48 -19.84
CA ILE A 110 -6.32 1.30 -20.34
C ILE A 110 -6.54 2.11 -21.63
N ALA A 111 -6.13 3.38 -21.66
CA ALA A 111 -6.28 4.23 -22.84
C ALA A 111 -5.54 3.66 -24.06
N SER A 112 -4.34 3.11 -23.87
CA SER A 112 -3.56 2.51 -24.97
C SER A 112 -4.24 1.30 -25.60
N ARG A 113 -5.04 0.55 -24.82
CA ARG A 113 -5.75 -0.65 -25.28
C ARG A 113 -7.15 -0.36 -25.83
N LEU A 114 -7.74 0.80 -25.52
CA LEU A 114 -9.00 1.27 -26.11
C LEU A 114 -8.81 1.87 -27.51
N SER A 115 -7.59 2.27 -27.84
CA SER A 115 -7.22 2.83 -29.16
C SER A 115 -6.78 1.78 -30.19
N GLU A 116 -6.73 0.50 -29.82
CA GLU A 116 -6.50 -0.65 -30.73
C GLU A 116 -7.83 -1.26 -31.17
#